data_AF-A0A8S9Q146-F1
#
_entry.id   AF-A0A8S9Q146-F1
#
_cell.length_a   1.000
_cell.length_b   1.000
_cell.length_c   1.000
_cell.angle_alpha   90.00
_cell.angle_beta   90.00
_cell.angle_gamma   90.00
#
_symmetry.space_group_name_H-M   'P 1'
#
loop_
_entity.id
_entity.type
_entity.pdbx_description
1 polymer ?
#
loop_
_entity_poly.entity_id
_entity_poly.type
_entity_poly.pdbx_seq_one_letter_code
_entity_poly.pdbx_strand_id
1 'polypeptide(L)'
;MGCLSAGILGFAAARAWNRWKQRHREREQQQRPDEQRPEQPMVADETEDEDEIPDGALCVICVTRRRVPAFIPCGHVVCCRQCASTVEREVNPKCPVCLQSIRGSMRVYYS
;
A
#
# COMPACT_ATOMS: atom_id res chain seq x y z
N MET A 1 47.99 37.15 -23.39
CA MET A 1 47.71 36.28 -22.23
C MET A 1 46.28 36.53 -21.74
N GLY A 2 45.25 35.95 -22.38
CA GLY A 2 43.84 36.23 -22.03
C GLY A 2 42.84 35.09 -22.30
N CYS A 3 43.29 33.93 -22.77
CA CYS A 3 42.39 32.84 -23.17
C CYS A 3 42.01 31.90 -22.00
N LEU A 4 42.77 31.93 -20.90
CA LEU A 4 42.56 31.04 -19.75
C LEU A 4 41.31 31.44 -18.93
N SER A 5 40.95 32.73 -18.89
CA SER A 5 39.80 33.23 -18.12
C SER A 5 38.46 32.85 -18.76
N ALA A 6 38.37 32.87 -20.09
CA ALA A 6 37.16 32.46 -20.81
C ALA A 6 36.83 30.97 -20.60
N GLY A 7 37.86 30.11 -20.55
CA GLY A 7 37.70 28.68 -20.30
C GLY A 7 37.13 28.36 -18.92
N ILE A 8 37.62 29.03 -17.86
CA ILE A 8 37.17 28.81 -16.48
C ILE A 8 35.72 29.26 -16.31
N LEU A 9 35.34 30.43 -16.86
CA LEU A 9 33.97 30.94 -16.78
C LEU A 9 32.99 30.05 -17.55
N GLY A 10 33.36 29.59 -18.76
CA GLY A 10 32.57 28.65 -19.54
C GLY A 10 32.40 27.30 -18.83
N PHE A 11 33.45 26.75 -18.23
CA PHE A 11 33.39 25.51 -17.47
C PHE A 11 32.52 25.65 -16.22
N ALA A 12 32.62 26.76 -15.49
CA ALA A 12 31.79 27.04 -14.32
C ALA A 12 30.31 27.14 -14.69
N ALA A 13 29.98 27.82 -15.79
CA ALA A 13 28.62 27.92 -16.32
C ALA A 13 28.07 26.55 -16.76
N ALA A 14 28.86 25.75 -17.48
CA ALA A 14 28.48 24.40 -17.88
C ALA A 14 28.24 23.48 -16.67
N ARG A 15 29.10 23.58 -15.64
CA ARG A 15 28.95 22.77 -14.40
C ARG A 15 27.74 23.22 -13.57
N ALA A 16 27.44 24.51 -13.55
CA ALA A 16 26.21 25.03 -12.94
C ALA A 16 24.96 24.55 -13.68
N TRP A 17 24.97 24.60 -15.02
CA TRP A 17 23.89 24.07 -15.87
C TRP A 17 23.66 22.58 -15.65
N ASN A 18 24.74 21.78 -15.58
CA ASN A 18 24.62 20.33 -15.39
C ASN A 18 24.04 19.98 -14.01
N ARG A 19 24.42 20.73 -12.95
CA ARG A 19 23.83 20.58 -11.61
C ARG A 19 22.35 20.98 -11.57
N TRP A 20 21.96 22.05 -12.26
CA TRP A 20 20.55 22.44 -12.38
C TRP A 20 19.74 21.38 -13.14
N LYS A 21 20.28 20.85 -14.25
CA LYS A 21 19.66 19.79 -15.05
C LYS A 21 19.50 18.48 -14.26
N GLN A 22 20.48 18.14 -13.40
CA GLN A 22 20.37 17.01 -12.47
C GLN A 22 19.23 17.21 -11.47
N ARG A 23 19.15 18.38 -10.83
CA ARG A 23 18.04 18.69 -9.91
C ARG A 23 16.68 18.70 -10.58
N HIS A 24 16.60 19.09 -11.85
CA HIS A 24 15.36 19.03 -12.62
C HIS A 24 14.95 17.57 -12.86
N ARG A 25 15.89 16.70 -13.23
CA ARG A 25 15.66 15.25 -13.34
C ARG A 25 15.28 14.60 -12.01
N GLU A 26 15.92 15.00 -10.91
CA GLU A 26 15.57 14.53 -9.55
C GLU A 26 14.15 14.95 -9.17
N ARG A 27 13.74 16.18 -9.50
CA ARG A 27 12.36 16.66 -9.29
C ARG A 27 11.35 15.92 -10.15
N GLU A 28 11.68 15.60 -11.40
CA GLU A 28 10.85 14.75 -12.27
C GLU A 28 10.74 13.31 -11.74
N GLN A 29 11.83 12.76 -11.18
CA GLN A 29 11.81 11.43 -10.56
C GLN A 29 11.01 11.41 -9.25
N GLN A 30 11.04 12.50 -8.48
CA GLN A 30 10.30 12.67 -7.24
C GLN A 30 8.84 13.09 -7.46
N GLN A 31 8.50 13.63 -8.63
CA GLN A 31 7.15 13.95 -9.08
C GLN A 31 6.48 12.82 -9.88
N ARG A 32 7.00 11.58 -9.90
CA ARG A 32 6.15 10.43 -10.20
C ARG A 32 5.04 10.41 -9.13
N PRO A 33 3.77 10.70 -9.48
CA PRO A 33 2.70 10.72 -8.49
C PRO A 33 2.53 9.31 -7.96
N ASP A 34 2.81 9.06 -6.67
CA ASP A 34 2.30 7.94 -5.86
C ASP A 34 2.31 6.52 -6.47
N GLU A 35 3.09 6.26 -7.52
CA GLU A 35 2.99 5.02 -8.31
C GLU A 35 3.85 3.88 -7.74
N GLN A 36 4.11 3.94 -6.44
CA GLN A 36 4.64 2.86 -5.62
C GLN A 36 3.97 2.83 -4.24
N ARG A 37 2.67 3.13 -4.17
CA ARG A 37 1.85 2.36 -3.23
C ARG A 37 1.82 0.95 -3.80
N PRO A 38 2.25 -0.10 -3.08
CA PRO A 38 1.95 -1.45 -3.51
C PRO A 38 0.43 -1.50 -3.60
N GLU A 39 -0.09 -1.41 -4.82
CA GLU A 39 -1.40 -1.93 -5.15
C GLU A 39 -1.28 -3.38 -4.73
N GLN A 40 -1.77 -3.67 -3.52
CA GLN A 40 -1.96 -5.04 -3.10
C GLN A 40 -2.66 -5.69 -4.29
N PRO A 41 -2.09 -6.76 -4.87
CA PRO A 41 -2.67 -7.37 -6.03
C PRO A 41 -4.15 -7.54 -5.73
N MET A 42 -4.97 -6.98 -6.61
CA MET A 42 -6.35 -7.36 -6.80
C MET A 42 -6.34 -8.85 -7.08
N VAL A 43 -6.13 -9.64 -6.03
CA VAL A 43 -6.52 -11.03 -5.99
C VAL A 43 -8.02 -10.91 -6.02
N ALA A 44 -8.53 -10.97 -7.24
CA ALA A 44 -9.89 -11.34 -7.49
C ALA A 44 -10.16 -12.50 -6.53
N ASP A 45 -11.17 -12.32 -5.70
CA ASP A 45 -11.77 -13.42 -4.99
C ASP A 45 -12.49 -14.22 -6.08
N GLU A 46 -11.70 -14.89 -6.92
CA GLU A 46 -12.18 -15.82 -7.92
C GLU A 46 -12.62 -17.05 -7.14
N THR A 47 -13.96 -17.18 -7.12
CA THR A 47 -14.75 -18.38 -6.79
C THR A 47 -14.70 -18.74 -5.31
N GLU A 48 -15.82 -18.91 -4.62
CA GLU A 48 -16.91 -19.82 -4.97
C GLU A 48 -18.25 -19.30 -4.45
N ASP A 49 -19.28 -19.64 -5.24
CA ASP A 49 -20.71 -19.59 -4.97
C ASP A 49 -21.41 -18.24 -5.22
N GLU A 50 -22.09 -18.17 -6.38
CA GLU A 50 -23.25 -17.29 -6.62
C GLU A 50 -24.44 -17.66 -5.72
N ASP A 51 -24.30 -18.68 -4.86
CA ASP A 51 -25.22 -18.98 -3.78
C ASP A 51 -25.13 -17.89 -2.71
N GLU A 52 -26.29 -17.43 -2.24
CA GLU A 52 -26.39 -16.45 -1.15
C GLU A 52 -25.46 -16.82 0.00
N ILE A 53 -24.46 -15.97 0.27
CA ILE A 53 -23.58 -16.13 1.42
C ILE A 53 -24.46 -16.12 2.67
N PRO A 54 -24.48 -17.19 3.50
CA PRO A 54 -25.29 -17.20 4.71
C PRO A 54 -24.92 -16.02 5.60
N ASP A 55 -25.90 -15.36 6.23
CA ASP A 55 -25.67 -14.19 7.12
C ASP A 55 -24.57 -14.45 8.17
N GLY A 56 -24.52 -15.69 8.66
CA GLY A 56 -23.50 -16.18 9.60
C GLY A 56 -22.06 -16.23 9.06
N ALA A 57 -21.84 -16.00 7.77
CA ALA A 57 -20.55 -16.01 7.09
C ALA A 57 -20.15 -14.62 6.54
N LEU A 58 -20.98 -13.59 6.70
CA LEU A 58 -20.72 -12.23 6.22
C LEU A 58 -19.81 -11.43 7.14
N CYS A 59 -18.95 -10.60 6.56
CA CYS A 59 -18.09 -9.64 7.25
C CYS A 59 -18.91 -8.74 8.19
N VAL A 60 -18.50 -8.65 9.45
CA VAL A 60 -19.23 -7.85 10.47
C VAL A 60 -19.17 -6.33 10.22
N ILE A 61 -18.27 -5.87 9.33
CA ILE A 61 -18.08 -4.44 9.03
C ILE A 61 -18.90 -4.01 7.82
N CYS A 62 -18.82 -4.73 6.70
CA CYS A 62 -19.52 -4.34 5.46
C CYS A 62 -20.80 -5.12 5.22
N VAL A 63 -20.97 -6.31 5.81
CA VAL A 63 -22.17 -7.14 5.66
C VAL A 63 -22.52 -7.45 4.19
N THR A 64 -21.51 -7.49 3.32
CA THR A 64 -21.70 -7.74 1.87
C THR A 64 -20.79 -8.85 1.36
N ARG A 65 -19.65 -9.09 2.03
CA ARG A 65 -18.61 -10.03 1.58
C ARG A 65 -18.33 -11.06 2.65
N ARG A 66 -17.94 -12.26 2.23
CA ARG A 66 -17.60 -13.37 3.13
C ARG A 66 -16.40 -13.04 4.02
N ARG A 67 -16.40 -13.56 5.25
CA ARG A 67 -15.26 -13.51 6.17
C ARG A 67 -14.17 -14.45 5.64
N VAL A 68 -12.93 -13.98 5.56
CA VAL A 68 -11.82 -14.79 5.02
C VAL A 68 -10.58 -14.77 5.92
N PRO A 69 -9.95 -13.61 6.20
CA PRO A 69 -8.75 -13.59 7.02
C PRO A 69 -9.03 -13.82 8.51
N ALA A 70 -8.12 -14.56 9.18
CA ALA A 70 -8.03 -14.65 10.63
C ALA A 70 -7.08 -13.57 11.17
N PHE A 71 -7.48 -12.84 12.22
CA PHE A 71 -6.62 -11.86 12.88
C PHE A 71 -5.56 -12.51 13.78
N ILE A 72 -4.33 -12.01 13.76
CA ILE A 72 -3.22 -12.51 14.57
C ILE A 72 -2.99 -11.55 15.76
N PRO A 73 -2.91 -12.04 17.02
CA PRO A 73 -2.84 -13.46 17.40
C PRO A 73 -4.17 -14.09 17.85
N CYS A 74 -5.30 -13.37 17.82
CA CYS A 74 -6.55 -13.88 18.42
C CYS A 74 -7.28 -14.97 17.63
N GLY A 75 -6.95 -15.16 16.35
CA GLY A 75 -7.52 -16.18 15.47
C GLY A 75 -8.91 -15.88 14.90
N HIS A 76 -9.54 -14.76 15.26
CA HIS A 76 -10.92 -14.47 14.83
C HIS A 76 -11.03 -14.17 13.34
N VAL A 77 -11.92 -14.90 12.65
CA VAL A 77 -12.28 -14.73 11.23
C VAL A 77 -13.60 -13.96 11.14
N VAL A 78 -13.53 -12.63 11.15
CA VAL A 78 -14.73 -11.76 11.29
C VAL A 78 -14.87 -10.71 10.19
N CYS A 79 -13.81 -10.46 9.42
CA CYS A 79 -13.80 -9.46 8.36
C CYS A 79 -13.58 -10.10 6.99
N CYS A 80 -14.06 -9.45 5.94
CA CYS A 80 -13.58 -9.71 4.57
C CYS A 80 -12.17 -9.12 4.39
N ARG A 81 -11.48 -9.49 3.31
CA ARG A 81 -10.12 -9.03 2.98
C ARG A 81 -9.97 -7.50 3.03
N GLN A 82 -10.86 -6.77 2.35
CA GLN A 82 -10.79 -5.31 2.30
C GLN A 82 -10.97 -4.66 3.68
N CYS A 83 -11.98 -5.09 4.44
CA CYS A 83 -12.22 -4.54 5.78
C CYS A 83 -11.09 -4.90 6.76
N ALA A 84 -10.51 -6.09 6.66
CA ALA A 84 -9.36 -6.47 7.46
C ALA A 84 -8.14 -5.56 7.19
N SER A 85 -7.83 -5.29 5.92
CA SER A 85 -6.76 -4.35 5.54
C SER A 85 -7.01 -2.93 6.07
N THR A 86 -8.26 -2.50 6.19
CA THR A 86 -8.60 -1.21 6.82
C THR A 86 -8.31 -1.23 8.31
N VAL A 87 -8.77 -2.26 9.03
CA VAL A 87 -8.54 -2.41 10.48
C VAL A 87 -7.04 -2.48 10.79
N GLU A 88 -6.25 -3.19 9.99
CA GLU A 88 -4.79 -3.28 10.16
C GLU A 88 -4.06 -1.94 10.02
N ARG A 89 -4.63 -0.98 9.28
CA ARG A 89 -4.04 0.35 9.05
C ARG A 89 -4.41 1.37 10.12
N GLU A 90 -5.27 1.02 11.07
CA GLU A 90 -5.63 1.89 12.18
C GLU A 90 -4.44 2.15 13.11
N VAL A 91 -4.46 3.28 13.83
CA VAL A 91 -3.39 3.67 14.78
C VAL A 91 -3.24 2.67 15.93
N ASN A 92 -4.34 2.02 16.34
CA ASN A 92 -4.37 0.99 17.38
C ASN A 92 -5.23 -0.19 16.92
N PRO A 93 -4.71 -1.04 16.03
CA PRO A 93 -5.51 -2.03 15.35
C PRO A 93 -5.95 -3.11 16.35
N LYS A 94 -7.26 -3.34 16.42
CA LYS A 94 -7.89 -4.30 17.34
C LYS A 94 -8.87 -5.19 16.60
N CYS A 95 -9.01 -6.42 17.09
CA CYS A 95 -10.03 -7.32 16.60
C CYS A 95 -11.43 -6.75 16.92
N PRO A 96 -12.35 -6.64 15.94
CA PRO A 96 -13.69 -6.07 16.17
C PRO A 96 -14.55 -6.81 17.19
N VAL A 97 -14.25 -8.08 17.47
CA VAL A 97 -15.08 -8.91 18.36
C VAL A 97 -14.48 -9.10 19.75
N CYS A 98 -13.17 -9.32 19.86
CA CYS A 98 -12.52 -9.57 21.15
C CYS A 98 -11.68 -8.40 21.67
N LEU A 99 -11.57 -7.31 20.90
CA LEU A 99 -10.83 -6.09 21.21
C LEU A 99 -9.33 -6.28 21.46
N GLN A 100 -8.80 -7.48 21.26
CA GLN A 100 -7.38 -7.78 21.37
C GLN A 100 -6.61 -7.04 20.27
N SER A 101 -5.47 -6.44 20.62
CA SER A 101 -4.56 -5.82 19.65
C SER A 101 -4.10 -6.85 18.62
N ILE A 102 -4.22 -6.48 17.35
CA ILE A 102 -3.81 -7.33 16.22
C ILE A 102 -2.48 -6.85 15.66
N ARG A 103 -1.71 -7.76 15.07
CA ARG A 103 -0.44 -7.45 14.37
C ARG A 103 -0.52 -7.64 12.86
N GLY A 104 -1.66 -8.16 12.40
CA GLY A 104 -1.93 -8.49 11.00
C GLY A 104 -3.00 -9.57 10.90
N SER A 105 -3.18 -10.09 9.70
CA SER A 105 -4.12 -11.18 9.41
C SER A 105 -3.55 -12.16 8.39
N MET A 106 -4.09 -13.39 8.40
CA MET A 106 -3.71 -14.43 7.45
C MET A 106 -4.95 -15.01 6.77
N ARG A 107 -4.85 -15.36 5.48
CA ARG A 107 -5.96 -16.02 4.78
C ARG A 107 -6.14 -17.44 5.29
N VAL A 108 -7.38 -17.80 5.60
CA VAL A 108 -7.80 -19.16 5.93
C VAL A 108 -8.36 -19.82 4.67
N TYR A 109 -7.99 -21.08 4.44
CA TYR A 109 -8.53 -21.94 3.39
C TYR A 109 -9.34 -23.04 4.06
N TYR A 110 -10.56 -23.28 3.60
CA TYR A 110 -11.41 -24.37 4.07
C TYR A 110 -11.22 -25.56 3.11
N SER A 111 -11.07 -26.77 3.66
CA SER A 111 -10.93 -28.03 2.91
C SER A 111 -12.26 -28.67 2.58
#